data_AF-A0A972E333-F1
#
_entry.id   AF-A0A972E333-F1
#
_cell.length_a   1.000
_cell.length_b   1.000
_cell.length_c   1.000
_cell.angle_alpha   90.00
_cell.angle_beta   90.00
_cell.angle_gamma   90.00
#
_symmetry.space_group_name_H-M   'P 1'
#
loop_
_entity.id
_entity.type
_entity.pdbx_description
1 polymer ?
#
loop_
_entity_poly.entity_id
_entity_poly.type
_entity_poly.pdbx_seq_one_letter_code
_entity_poly.pdbx_strand_id
1 'polypeptide(L)'
;GGISIGAHENGKVIDVNNALDGDGPFSPERSGTLPLTQLIDLCFRGDIPLSEMKKKIKGKGGLVAYLGTTDARAVQEKIRSGDKYAEEVYHAMAYQIGKWIGKMAAVLKGKVDQIVLTGGLAYDQTFLVPWIVEMVEYIAPITIIPGGDEERALAESALRVLRRQEEAKIYDPKG
;
A
#
# COMPACT_ATOMS: atom_id res chain seq x y z
N GLY A 1 8.07 -4.21 -0.06
CA GLY A 1 7.23 -3.05 0.31
C GLY A 1 5.78 -3.45 0.57
N GLY A 2 5.13 -2.81 1.54
CA GLY A 2 3.68 -2.91 1.77
C GLY A 2 2.91 -1.71 1.21
N ILE A 3 1.59 -1.76 1.23
CA ILE A 3 0.70 -0.65 0.85
C ILE A 3 -0.32 -0.44 1.97
N SER A 4 -0.37 0.77 2.50
CA SER A 4 -1.38 1.23 3.45
C SER A 4 -2.12 2.42 2.87
N ILE A 5 -3.44 2.45 3.03
CA ILE A 5 -4.32 3.51 2.55
C ILE A 5 -5.23 3.87 3.73
N GLY A 6 -5.09 5.09 4.25
CA GLY A 6 -5.77 5.54 5.46
C GLY A 6 -6.66 6.76 5.22
N ALA A 7 -7.78 6.82 5.95
CA ALA A 7 -8.68 7.98 5.99
C ALA A 7 -8.27 8.90 7.14
N HIS A 8 -7.87 10.13 6.81
CA HIS A 8 -7.49 11.15 7.79
C HIS A 8 -8.64 12.13 7.98
N GLU A 9 -9.18 12.22 9.19
CA GLU A 9 -10.23 13.18 9.57
C GLU A 9 -9.71 14.06 10.71
N ASN A 10 -9.61 15.38 10.48
CA ASN A 10 -9.21 16.37 11.48
C ASN A 10 -7.91 16.01 12.23
N GLY A 11 -6.89 15.56 11.49
CA GLY A 11 -5.57 15.20 12.05
C GLY A 11 -5.50 13.81 12.68
N LYS A 12 -6.52 12.97 12.54
CA LYS A 12 -6.55 11.59 13.06
C LYS A 12 -6.78 10.60 11.92
N VAL A 13 -6.05 9.48 11.96
CA VAL A 13 -6.34 8.33 11.09
C VAL A 13 -7.52 7.58 11.70
N ILE A 14 -8.70 7.66 11.10
CA ILE A 14 -9.93 7.06 11.63
C ILE A 14 -10.20 5.66 11.07
N ASP A 15 -9.59 5.31 9.94
CA ASP A 15 -9.59 3.97 9.33
C ASP A 15 -8.33 3.78 8.47
N VAL A 16 -7.78 2.57 8.45
CA VAL A 16 -6.61 2.16 7.67
C VAL A 16 -6.54 0.64 7.59
N ASN A 17 -6.10 0.10 6.45
CA ASN A 17 -5.90 -1.35 6.32
C ASN A 17 -4.68 -1.86 7.13
N ASN A 18 -4.73 -3.12 7.56
CA ASN A 18 -3.59 -3.77 8.19
C ASN A 18 -2.59 -4.26 7.12
N ALA A 19 -1.76 -3.32 6.66
CA ALA A 19 -0.76 -3.58 5.63
C ALA A 19 0.25 -4.67 6.05
N LEU A 20 0.49 -4.87 7.34
CA LEU A 20 1.49 -5.81 7.86
C LEU A 20 1.05 -7.27 7.76
N ASP A 21 -0.22 -7.54 8.02
CA ASP A 21 -0.79 -8.90 8.08
C ASP A 21 -1.49 -9.32 6.79
N GLY A 22 -1.29 -8.56 5.71
CA GLY A 22 -1.77 -8.93 4.37
C GLY A 22 -3.20 -8.50 4.07
N ASP A 23 -3.77 -7.55 4.82
CA ASP A 23 -5.02 -6.89 4.45
C ASP A 23 -4.73 -5.67 3.56
N GLY A 24 -5.54 -5.49 2.51
CA GLY A 24 -5.37 -4.39 1.56
C GLY A 24 -5.17 -4.85 0.12
N PRO A 25 -4.77 -3.92 -0.77
CA PRO A 25 -4.35 -4.28 -2.12
C PRO A 25 -3.08 -5.13 -2.06
N PHE A 26 -2.86 -5.98 -3.06
CA PHE A 26 -1.57 -6.65 -3.18
C PHE A 26 -0.46 -5.62 -3.46
N SER A 27 0.75 -5.94 -3.06
CA SER A 27 1.92 -5.05 -3.15
C SER A 27 3.05 -5.71 -3.96
N PRO A 28 4.25 -5.10 -4.05
CA PRO A 28 5.37 -5.77 -4.70
C PRO A 28 5.74 -7.15 -4.11
N GLU A 29 5.49 -7.37 -2.81
CA GLU A 29 5.90 -8.61 -2.11
C GLU A 29 4.81 -9.26 -1.23
N ARG A 30 3.61 -8.69 -1.18
CA ARG A 30 2.49 -9.17 -0.34
C ARG A 30 1.27 -9.47 -1.20
N SER A 31 0.53 -10.52 -0.86
CA SER A 31 -0.64 -10.96 -1.63
C SER A 31 -1.84 -10.03 -1.52
N GLY A 32 -1.90 -9.20 -0.47
CA GLY A 32 -3.12 -8.50 -0.09
C GLY A 32 -4.25 -9.48 0.28
N THR A 33 -5.47 -8.95 0.30
CA THR A 33 -6.68 -9.70 0.65
C THR A 33 -6.98 -10.79 -0.39
N LEU A 34 -7.29 -12.00 0.07
CA LEU A 34 -7.60 -13.17 -0.76
C LEU A 34 -9.02 -13.72 -0.46
N PRO A 35 -9.62 -14.49 -1.39
CA PRO A 35 -10.88 -15.18 -1.12
C PRO A 35 -10.74 -16.20 0.02
N LEU A 36 -11.56 -16.04 1.06
CA LEU A 36 -11.46 -16.82 2.29
C LEU A 36 -11.64 -18.33 2.06
N THR A 37 -12.67 -18.74 1.31
CA THR A 37 -12.93 -20.17 1.05
C THR A 37 -11.76 -20.83 0.31
N GLN A 38 -11.20 -20.17 -0.71
CA GLN A 38 -10.06 -20.71 -1.45
C GLN A 38 -8.80 -20.80 -0.59
N LEU A 39 -8.60 -19.83 0.31
CA LEU A 39 -7.48 -19.86 1.26
C LEU A 39 -7.63 -21.03 2.24
N ILE A 40 -8.84 -21.26 2.78
CA ILE A 40 -9.13 -22.39 3.67
C ILE A 40 -8.89 -23.71 2.94
N ASP A 41 -9.45 -23.88 1.74
CA ASP A 41 -9.24 -25.09 0.95
C ASP A 41 -7.76 -25.37 0.73
N LEU A 42 -6.97 -24.34 0.37
CA LEU A 42 -5.53 -24.48 0.19
C LEU A 42 -4.78 -24.84 1.49
N CYS A 43 -5.16 -24.23 2.61
CA CYS A 43 -4.57 -24.53 3.92
C CYS A 43 -4.76 -26.00 4.34
N PHE A 44 -5.85 -26.64 3.92
CA PHE A 44 -6.20 -28.01 4.34
C PHE A 44 -5.95 -29.08 3.27
N ARG A 45 -5.42 -28.73 2.09
CA ARG A 45 -4.96 -29.71 1.09
C ARG A 45 -3.75 -30.53 1.55
N GLY A 46 -2.99 -30.03 2.54
CA GLY A 46 -1.87 -30.75 3.17
C GLY A 46 -0.54 -30.68 2.42
N ASP A 47 -0.48 -29.91 1.33
CA ASP A 47 0.68 -29.76 0.45
C ASP A 47 1.61 -28.59 0.82
N ILE A 48 1.15 -27.64 1.65
CA ILE A 48 1.91 -26.44 2.02
C ILE A 48 1.98 -26.29 3.55
N PRO A 49 3.19 -26.23 4.15
CA PRO A 49 3.33 -26.01 5.58
C PRO A 49 2.91 -24.58 5.96
N LEU A 50 2.39 -24.40 7.17
CA LEU A 50 1.92 -23.10 7.69
C LEU A 50 2.95 -21.98 7.54
N SER A 51 4.23 -22.26 7.76
CA SER A 51 5.31 -21.28 7.61
C SER A 51 5.47 -20.78 6.17
N GLU A 52 5.25 -21.64 5.18
CA GLU A 52 5.28 -21.27 3.76
C GLU A 52 3.99 -20.56 3.34
N MET A 53 2.84 -20.95 3.90
CA MET A 53 1.58 -20.20 3.73
C MET A 53 1.72 -18.75 4.23
N LYS A 54 2.32 -18.53 5.39
CA LYS A 54 2.61 -17.19 5.92
C LYS A 54 3.52 -16.38 4.98
N LYS A 55 4.53 -17.01 4.36
CA LYS A 55 5.39 -16.35 3.37
C LYS A 55 4.67 -15.98 2.08
N LYS A 56 3.72 -16.81 1.62
CA LYS A 56 2.88 -16.51 0.44
C LYS A 56 2.00 -15.28 0.67
N ILE A 57 1.59 -15.02 1.91
CA ILE A 57 0.88 -13.78 2.29
C ILE A 57 1.87 -12.60 2.33
N LYS A 58 3.03 -12.80 2.98
CA LYS A 58 4.05 -11.77 3.20
C LYS A 58 5.45 -12.24 2.80
N GLY A 59 6.01 -11.64 1.75
CA GLY A 59 7.38 -11.85 1.29
C GLY A 59 7.51 -12.66 0.00
N LYS A 60 6.50 -13.47 -0.35
CA LYS A 60 6.39 -14.22 -1.61
C LYS A 60 5.02 -14.06 -2.29
N GLY A 61 4.33 -12.96 -2.03
CA GLY A 61 3.03 -12.63 -2.61
C GLY A 61 3.11 -11.41 -3.54
N GLY A 62 2.05 -11.10 -4.27
CA GLY A 62 2.00 -9.88 -5.09
C GLY A 62 2.93 -9.94 -6.30
N LEU A 63 3.56 -8.83 -6.71
CA LEU A 63 4.33 -8.77 -7.97
C LEU A 63 5.42 -9.84 -8.06
N VAL A 64 6.14 -10.14 -6.97
CA VAL A 64 7.17 -11.19 -6.98
C VAL A 64 6.60 -12.58 -7.29
N ALA A 65 5.35 -12.85 -6.88
CA ALA A 65 4.70 -14.13 -7.15
C ALA A 65 4.30 -14.29 -8.63
N TYR A 66 3.95 -13.18 -9.30
CA TYR A 66 3.52 -13.18 -10.70
C TYR A 66 4.68 -12.97 -11.68
N LEU A 67 5.58 -12.05 -11.38
CA LEU A 67 6.58 -11.51 -12.30
C LEU A 67 8.03 -11.82 -11.87
N GLY A 68 8.22 -12.45 -10.70
CA GLY A 68 9.54 -12.83 -10.19
C GLY A 68 10.39 -11.66 -9.66
N THR A 69 9.82 -10.45 -9.51
CA THR A 69 10.54 -9.27 -9.01
C THR A 69 9.66 -8.40 -8.12
N THR A 70 10.30 -7.72 -7.17
CA THR A 70 9.69 -6.65 -6.36
C THR A 70 10.06 -5.25 -6.87
N ASP A 71 10.98 -5.15 -7.85
CA ASP A 71 11.42 -3.86 -8.39
C ASP A 71 10.43 -3.37 -9.46
N ALA A 72 9.66 -2.35 -9.11
CA ALA A 72 8.71 -1.72 -10.02
C ALA A 72 9.37 -1.16 -11.29
N ARG A 73 10.63 -0.70 -11.23
CA ARG A 73 11.34 -0.19 -12.41
C ARG A 73 11.60 -1.32 -13.42
N ALA A 74 11.92 -2.52 -12.94
CA ALA A 74 12.09 -3.68 -13.79
C ALA A 74 10.77 -4.12 -14.42
N VAL A 75 9.65 -4.00 -13.70
CA VAL A 75 8.31 -4.25 -14.25
C VAL A 75 7.96 -3.21 -15.34
N GLN A 76 8.21 -1.93 -15.11
CA GLN A 76 8.00 -0.88 -16.12
C GLN A 76 8.82 -1.14 -17.39
N GLU A 77 10.06 -1.61 -17.26
CA GLU A 77 10.89 -1.92 -18.42
C GLU A 77 10.35 -3.09 -19.25
N LYS A 78 9.81 -4.11 -18.59
CA LYS A 78 9.08 -5.20 -19.25
C LYS A 78 7.88 -4.65 -20.03
N ILE A 79 7.09 -3.75 -19.42
CA ILE A 79 5.93 -3.13 -20.06
C ILE A 79 6.36 -2.33 -21.29
N ARG A 80 7.42 -1.50 -21.18
CA ARG A 80 7.96 -0.75 -22.33
C ARG A 80 8.45 -1.66 -23.45
N SER A 81 8.95 -2.84 -23.11
CA SER A 81 9.38 -3.88 -24.05
C SER A 81 8.21 -4.67 -24.66
N GLY A 82 6.96 -4.36 -24.30
CA GLY A 82 5.75 -4.99 -24.85
C GLY A 82 5.24 -6.22 -24.09
N ASP A 83 5.73 -6.49 -22.88
CA ASP A 83 5.25 -7.59 -22.03
C ASP A 83 3.83 -7.30 -21.51
N LYS A 84 2.83 -7.89 -22.18
CA LYS A 84 1.41 -7.70 -21.86
C LYS A 84 0.99 -8.30 -20.53
N TYR A 85 1.63 -9.37 -20.09
CA TYR A 85 1.32 -9.96 -18.79
C TYR A 85 1.85 -9.10 -17.65
N ALA A 86 3.06 -8.54 -17.80
CA ALA A 86 3.57 -7.56 -16.85
C ALA A 86 2.68 -6.32 -16.75
N GLU A 87 2.18 -5.82 -17.90
CA GLU A 87 1.24 -4.70 -17.95
C GLU A 87 -0.06 -5.01 -17.21
N GLU A 88 -0.68 -6.15 -17.49
CA GLU A 88 -1.92 -6.59 -16.85
C GLU A 88 -1.77 -6.70 -15.33
N VAL A 89 -0.74 -7.41 -14.86
CA VAL A 89 -0.50 -7.60 -13.42
C VAL A 89 -0.21 -6.28 -12.73
N TYR A 90 0.61 -5.41 -13.34
CA TYR A 90 0.97 -4.13 -12.73
C TYR A 90 -0.22 -3.16 -12.71
N HIS A 91 -1.03 -3.14 -13.78
CA HIS A 91 -2.29 -2.41 -13.84
C HIS A 91 -3.29 -2.93 -12.80
N ALA A 92 -3.37 -4.24 -12.57
CA ALA A 92 -4.22 -4.80 -11.52
C ALA A 92 -3.81 -4.31 -10.12
N MET A 93 -2.52 -4.04 -9.88
CA MET A 93 -2.05 -3.43 -8.63
C MET A 93 -2.58 -2.00 -8.48
N ALA A 94 -2.42 -1.16 -9.50
CA ALA A 94 -2.97 0.20 -9.55
C ALA A 94 -4.50 0.18 -9.32
N TYR A 95 -5.19 -0.75 -9.98
CA TYR A 95 -6.64 -0.93 -9.86
C TYR A 95 -7.08 -1.22 -8.43
N GLN A 96 -6.38 -2.11 -7.71
CA GLN A 96 -6.70 -2.38 -6.31
C GLN A 96 -6.40 -1.19 -5.40
N ILE A 97 -5.34 -0.42 -5.66
CA ILE A 97 -5.04 0.82 -4.93
C ILE A 97 -6.18 1.82 -5.12
N GLY A 98 -6.61 2.07 -6.35
CA GLY A 98 -7.73 2.97 -6.65
C GLY A 98 -9.02 2.57 -5.95
N LYS A 99 -9.35 1.27 -5.92
CA LYS A 99 -10.52 0.75 -5.17
C LYS A 99 -10.43 1.03 -3.68
N TRP A 100 -9.25 0.89 -3.07
CA TRP A 100 -9.07 1.16 -1.65
C TRP A 100 -9.11 2.65 -1.33
N ILE A 101 -8.63 3.51 -2.22
CA ILE A 101 -8.84 4.97 -2.10
C ILE A 101 -10.34 5.28 -2.10
N GLY A 102 -11.12 4.70 -3.01
CA GLY A 102 -12.58 4.83 -3.01
C GLY A 102 -13.24 4.33 -1.72
N LYS A 103 -12.74 3.24 -1.14
CA LYS A 103 -13.20 2.74 0.18
C LYS A 103 -12.96 3.76 1.29
N MET A 104 -11.79 4.39 1.33
CA MET A 104 -11.48 5.45 2.32
C MET A 104 -12.26 6.74 2.05
N ALA A 105 -12.53 7.09 0.80
CA ALA A 105 -13.39 8.22 0.46
C ALA A 105 -14.83 8.01 0.99
N ALA A 106 -15.35 6.78 0.96
CA ALA A 106 -16.64 6.44 1.55
C ALA A 106 -16.63 6.57 3.08
N VAL A 107 -15.53 6.22 3.76
CA VAL A 107 -15.36 6.45 5.22
C VAL A 107 -15.51 7.94 5.55
N LEU A 108 -14.92 8.80 4.72
CA LEU A 108 -15.02 10.27 4.84
C LEU A 108 -16.32 10.85 4.27
N LYS A 109 -17.27 10.00 3.84
CA LYS A 109 -18.56 10.42 3.27
C LYS A 109 -18.40 11.36 2.07
N GLY A 110 -17.35 11.16 1.27
CA GLY A 110 -17.01 12.00 0.12
C GLY A 110 -16.41 13.36 0.48
N LYS A 111 -16.24 13.69 1.76
CA LYS A 111 -15.61 14.94 2.22
C LYS A 111 -14.09 14.76 2.23
N VAL A 112 -13.52 14.71 1.04
CA VAL A 112 -12.08 14.52 0.83
C VAL A 112 -11.51 15.82 0.28
N ASP A 113 -10.66 16.48 1.06
CA ASP A 113 -10.00 17.71 0.60
C ASP A 113 -8.91 17.40 -0.43
N GLN A 114 -8.21 16.28 -0.24
CA GLN A 114 -7.03 15.91 -1.02
C GLN A 114 -6.79 14.39 -0.94
N ILE A 115 -6.39 13.79 -2.06
CA ILE A 115 -5.76 12.47 -2.09
C ILE A 115 -4.25 12.66 -2.20
N VAL A 116 -3.48 11.97 -1.34
CA VAL A 116 -2.00 12.03 -1.34
C VAL A 116 -1.44 10.66 -1.73
N LEU A 117 -0.66 10.61 -2.80
CA LEU A 117 0.09 9.43 -3.22
C LEU A 117 1.54 9.59 -2.79
N THR A 118 2.03 8.71 -1.92
CA THR A 118 3.39 8.74 -1.39
C THR A 118 4.04 7.35 -1.39
N GLY A 119 5.29 7.25 -0.93
CA GLY A 119 6.08 6.02 -0.95
C GLY A 119 6.85 5.81 -2.24
N GLY A 120 7.67 4.76 -2.28
CA GLY A 120 8.57 4.49 -3.42
C GLY A 120 7.87 4.24 -4.76
N LEU A 121 6.62 3.76 -4.74
CA LEU A 121 5.84 3.54 -5.96
C LEU A 121 5.35 4.85 -6.60
N ALA A 122 5.27 5.95 -5.84
CA ALA A 122 4.86 7.25 -6.36
C ALA A 122 5.92 7.91 -7.27
N TYR A 123 7.13 7.34 -7.38
CA TYR A 123 8.10 7.74 -8.41
C TYR A 123 7.68 7.31 -9.83
N ASP A 124 6.78 6.34 -9.97
CA ASP A 124 6.30 5.89 -11.27
C ASP A 124 5.23 6.82 -11.84
N GLN A 125 5.70 7.88 -12.48
CA GLN A 125 4.88 8.87 -13.19
C GLN A 125 4.45 8.41 -14.59
N THR A 126 4.88 7.22 -15.04
CA THR A 126 4.60 6.74 -16.40
C THR A 126 3.38 5.84 -16.46
N PHE A 127 3.25 4.94 -15.48
CA PHE A 127 2.20 3.91 -15.49
C PHE A 127 1.35 3.96 -14.23
N LEU A 128 1.95 3.62 -13.08
CA LEU A 128 1.17 3.38 -11.85
C LEU A 128 0.42 4.62 -11.38
N VAL A 129 1.09 5.77 -11.27
CA VAL A 129 0.45 7.00 -10.80
C VAL A 129 -0.64 7.47 -11.76
N PRO A 130 -0.40 7.60 -13.09
CA PRO A 130 -1.45 7.95 -14.04
C PRO A 130 -2.70 7.06 -13.96
N TRP A 131 -2.54 5.74 -13.87
CA TRP A 131 -3.68 4.81 -13.75
C TRP A 131 -4.46 4.99 -12.45
N ILE A 132 -3.78 5.23 -11.34
CA ILE A 132 -4.47 5.52 -10.07
C ILE A 132 -5.20 6.86 -10.17
N VAL A 133 -4.54 7.89 -10.72
CA VAL A 133 -5.10 9.25 -10.89
C VAL A 133 -6.40 9.20 -11.68
N GLU A 134 -6.38 8.59 -12.85
CA GLU A 134 -7.56 8.43 -13.72
C GLU A 134 -8.74 7.79 -12.96
N MET A 135 -8.46 6.83 -12.08
CA MET A 135 -9.51 6.15 -11.32
C MET A 135 -10.11 6.98 -10.18
N VAL A 136 -9.40 7.95 -9.63
CA VAL A 136 -9.77 8.57 -8.34
C VAL A 136 -9.80 10.10 -8.34
N GLU A 137 -9.36 10.75 -9.42
CA GLU A 137 -9.33 12.22 -9.50
C GLU A 137 -10.72 12.87 -9.40
N TYR A 138 -11.78 12.11 -9.70
CA TYR A 138 -13.15 12.58 -9.50
C TYR A 138 -13.53 12.77 -8.02
N ILE A 139 -12.80 12.16 -7.08
CA ILE A 139 -13.06 12.24 -5.65
C ILE A 139 -12.54 13.57 -5.09
N ALA A 140 -11.30 13.91 -5.39
CA ALA A 140 -10.61 15.10 -4.88
C ALA A 140 -9.32 15.35 -5.68
N PRO A 141 -8.74 16.57 -5.61
CA PRO A 141 -7.41 16.84 -6.15
C PRO A 141 -6.37 15.85 -5.63
N ILE A 142 -5.35 15.57 -6.44
CA ILE A 142 -4.30 14.59 -6.14
C ILE A 142 -2.94 15.28 -5.99
N THR A 143 -2.25 14.99 -4.89
CA THR A 143 -0.88 15.46 -4.62
C THR A 143 0.02 14.23 -4.58
N ILE A 144 1.13 14.30 -5.31
CA ILE A 144 2.10 13.22 -5.39
C ILE A 144 3.34 13.66 -4.63
N ILE A 145 3.73 12.90 -3.61
CA ILE A 145 4.92 13.13 -2.79
C ILE A 145 5.76 11.85 -2.84
N PRO A 146 6.63 11.68 -3.85
CA PRO A 146 7.40 10.45 -4.02
C PRO A 146 8.34 10.15 -2.85
N GLY A 147 8.44 8.87 -2.49
CA GLY A 147 9.33 8.41 -1.43
C GLY A 147 8.77 8.61 -0.02
N GLY A 148 9.68 8.71 0.94
CA GLY A 148 9.41 8.99 2.34
C GLY A 148 10.73 9.43 2.98
N ASP A 149 10.66 10.31 3.96
CA ASP A 149 11.83 10.84 4.67
C ASP A 149 11.72 10.48 6.15
N GLU A 150 11.86 9.17 6.42
CA GLU A 150 11.66 8.60 7.76
C GLU A 150 12.71 9.13 8.73
N GLU A 151 13.97 9.22 8.30
CA GLU A 151 15.08 9.73 9.09
C GLU A 151 14.85 11.20 9.50
N ARG A 152 14.42 12.05 8.56
CA ARG A 152 14.08 13.43 8.88
C ARG A 152 12.85 13.54 9.76
N ALA A 153 11.80 12.75 9.50
CA ALA A 153 10.59 12.75 10.33
C ALA A 153 10.90 12.38 11.78
N LEU A 154 11.78 11.40 12.01
CA LEU A 154 12.28 11.02 13.33
C LEU A 154 13.09 12.15 13.97
N ALA A 155 14.05 12.72 13.23
CA ALA A 155 14.90 13.81 13.73
C ALA A 155 14.09 15.05 14.11
N GLU A 156 13.16 15.47 13.26
CA GLU A 156 12.28 16.63 13.50
C GLU A 156 11.34 16.38 14.67
N SER A 157 10.79 15.17 14.81
CA SER A 157 9.93 14.83 15.95
C SER A 157 10.69 14.83 17.27
N ALA A 158 11.91 14.28 17.32
CA ALA A 158 12.78 14.37 18.48
C ALA A 158 13.15 15.84 18.81
N LEU A 159 13.45 16.64 17.78
CA LEU A 159 13.80 18.05 17.96
C LEU A 159 12.63 18.88 18.52
N ARG A 160 11.38 18.61 18.13
CA ARG A 160 10.19 19.29 18.70
C ARG A 160 10.05 19.02 20.20
N VAL A 161 10.30 17.78 20.64
CA VAL A 161 10.32 17.42 22.07
C VAL A 161 11.46 18.15 22.80
N LEU A 162 12.68 18.12 22.26
CA LEU A 162 13.85 18.79 22.85
C LEU A 162 13.66 20.32 22.97
N ARG A 163 12.90 20.92 22.03
CA ARG A 163 12.55 22.35 22.04
C ARG A 163 11.29 22.67 22.85
N ARG A 164 10.67 21.70 23.52
CA ARG A 164 9.42 21.86 24.29
C ARG A 164 8.23 22.36 23.45
N GLN A 165 8.22 22.02 22.16
CA GLN A 165 7.12 22.32 21.23
C GLN A 165 6.09 21.18 21.16
N GLU A 166 6.48 19.99 21.64
CA GLU A 166 5.65 18.80 21.69
C GLU A 166 5.95 18.05 23.00
N GLU A 167 4.91 17.52 23.66
CA GLU A 167 5.08 16.71 24.86
C GLU A 167 5.38 15.26 24.51
N ALA A 168 6.41 14.69 25.15
CA ALA A 168 6.72 13.28 24.99
C ALA A 168 5.62 12.42 25.64
N LYS A 169 5.14 11.41 24.89
CA LYS A 169 4.18 10.44 25.40
C LYS A 169 4.89 9.32 26.16
N ILE A 170 4.30 8.88 27.27
CA ILE A 170 4.77 7.71 28.03
C ILE A 170 4.12 6.47 27.43
N TYR A 171 4.95 5.53 27.00
CA TYR A 171 4.48 4.23 26.52
C TYR A 171 4.10 3.35 27.71
N ASP A 172 2.82 3.00 27.84
CA ASP A 172 2.37 1.94 28.73
C ASP A 172 2.22 0.63 27.93
N PRO A 173 3.09 -0.37 28.12
CA PRO A 173 3.01 -1.63 27.40
C PRO A 173 1.76 -2.45 27.72
N LYS A 174 0.96 -2.08 28.71
CA LYS A 174 -0.24 -2.82 29.12
C LYS A 174 -1.55 -2.28 28.57
N GLY A 175 -1.60 -1.01 28.18
CA GLY A 175 -2.83 -0.36 27.70
C GLY A 175 -3.89 -0.24 28.79
#